data_AF-A0A392R6P4-F1
#
_entry.id   AF-A0A392R6P4-F1
#
_cell.length_a   1.000
_cell.length_b   1.000
_cell.length_c   1.000
_cell.angle_alpha   90.00
_cell.angle_beta   90.00
_cell.angle_gamma   90.00
#
_symmetry.space_group_name_H-M   'P 1'
#
loop_
_entity.id
_entity.type
_entity.pdbx_description
1 polymer ?
#
loop_
_entity_poly.entity_id
_entity_poly.type
_entity_poly.pdbx_seq_one_letter_code
_entity_poly.pdbx_strand_id
1 'polypeptide(L)'
;SDQDKGIRCFECEGFWHIRPECLNYLKKLKKGMTSTLSDSEEEDAEETSNNAFTGKCETSSETSNDDLLDEELAEAHKHFTSKWEQSCQIIEQENIIKKLAQEKDELTSTITELKEEVTLLNSKLTNVTNCEDDEQRN
;
A
#
# COMPACT_ATOMS: atom_id res chain seq x y z
N SER A 1 -5.52 26.47 6.14
CA SER A 1 -4.49 25.43 5.98
C SER A 1 -4.70 24.73 4.65
N ASP A 2 -3.88 25.04 3.66
CA ASP A 2 -3.92 24.39 2.33
C ASP A 2 -2.90 23.25 2.20
N GLN A 3 -2.27 22.84 3.30
CA GLN A 3 -1.19 21.84 3.29
C GLN A 3 -1.68 20.38 3.31
N ASP A 4 -2.99 20.13 3.45
CA ASP A 4 -3.61 18.80 3.34
C ASP A 4 -4.25 18.53 1.97
N LYS A 5 -4.16 19.48 1.05
CA LYS A 5 -4.66 19.29 -0.32
C LYS A 5 -3.47 18.78 -1.11
N GLY A 6 -3.57 17.55 -1.65
CA GLY A 6 -2.49 16.90 -2.40
C GLY A 6 -1.98 17.70 -3.61
N ILE A 7 -1.19 17.07 -4.47
CA ILE A 7 -0.59 17.78 -5.62
C ILE A 7 -1.65 18.50 -6.48
N ARG A 8 -1.44 19.80 -6.75
CA ARG A 8 -2.33 20.63 -7.56
C ARG A 8 -1.88 20.63 -9.01
N CYS A 9 -2.81 20.35 -9.92
CA CYS A 9 -2.59 20.44 -11.36
C CYS A 9 -2.68 21.91 -11.83
N PHE A 10 -1.66 22.39 -12.54
CA PHE A 10 -1.65 23.76 -13.09
C PHE A 10 -2.61 23.96 -14.28
N GLU A 11 -3.02 22.88 -14.94
CA GLU A 11 -3.87 22.96 -16.14
C GLU A 11 -5.36 23.10 -15.81
N CYS A 12 -5.80 22.53 -14.70
CA CYS A 12 -7.22 22.51 -14.30
C CYS A 12 -7.46 22.97 -12.86
N GLU A 13 -6.41 23.34 -12.13
CA GLU A 13 -6.41 23.71 -10.71
C GLU A 13 -6.96 22.64 -9.75
N GLY A 14 -7.25 21.44 -10.26
CA GLY A 14 -7.69 20.28 -9.47
C GLY A 14 -6.54 19.65 -8.69
N PHE A 15 -6.90 18.82 -7.71
CA PHE A 15 -5.93 18.12 -6.86
C PHE A 15 -5.78 16.65 -7.28
N TRP A 16 -4.76 15.97 -6.75
CA TRP A 16 -4.49 14.53 -6.88
C TRP A 16 -3.87 14.03 -8.19
N HIS A 17 -3.51 14.90 -9.14
CA HIS A 17 -2.92 14.47 -10.40
C HIS A 17 -1.92 15.49 -10.93
N ILE A 18 -0.98 15.01 -11.76
CA ILE A 18 0.03 15.85 -12.44
C ILE A 18 -0.39 16.19 -13.87
N ARG A 19 0.30 17.16 -14.49
CA ARG A 19 0.00 17.64 -15.85
C ARG A 19 -0.19 16.52 -16.92
N PRO A 20 0.67 15.48 -17.03
CA PRO A 20 0.49 14.44 -18.05
C PRO A 20 -0.78 13.59 -17.87
N GLU A 21 -1.33 13.53 -16.66
CA GLU A 21 -2.55 12.78 -16.33
C GLU A 21 -3.82 13.63 -16.48
N CYS A 22 -3.67 14.96 -16.66
CA CYS A 22 -4.80 15.87 -16.72
C CYS A 22 -5.57 15.70 -18.04
N LEU A 23 -6.86 15.37 -17.95
CA LEU A 23 -7.74 15.27 -19.13
C LEU A 23 -7.78 16.56 -19.97
N ASN A 24 -7.68 17.73 -19.34
CA ASN A 24 -7.67 19.01 -20.07
C ASN A 24 -6.38 19.18 -20.86
N TYR A 25 -5.24 18.79 -20.29
CA TYR A 25 -3.95 18.79 -20.97
C TYR A 25 -3.96 17.80 -22.14
N LEU A 26 -4.44 16.57 -21.92
CA LEU A 26 -4.55 15.54 -22.95
C LEU A 26 -5.49 15.94 -24.10
N LYS A 27 -6.60 16.61 -23.80
CA LYS A 27 -7.51 17.17 -24.82
C LYS A 27 -6.83 18.25 -25.65
N LYS A 28 -6.04 19.14 -25.03
CA LYS A 28 -5.26 20.17 -25.73
C LYS A 28 -4.18 19.54 -26.61
N LEU A 29 -3.47 18.53 -26.13
CA LEU A 29 -2.46 17.81 -26.92
C LEU A 29 -3.09 17.14 -28.15
N LYS A 30 -4.22 16.45 -27.97
CA LYS A 30 -4.96 15.82 -29.08
C LYS A 30 -5.49 16.85 -30.09
N LYS A 31 -5.84 18.05 -29.64
CA LYS A 31 -6.27 19.17 -30.51
C LYS A 31 -5.09 19.85 -31.23
N GLY A 32 -3.90 19.86 -30.64
CA GLY A 32 -2.66 20.35 -31.28
C GLY A 32 -2.03 19.37 -32.27
N MET A 33 -2.27 18.06 -32.11
CA MET A 33 -1.85 17.01 -33.05
C MET A 33 -2.83 16.78 -34.20
N THR A 34 -4.04 17.33 -34.13
CA THR A 34 -5.02 17.29 -35.24
C THR A 34 -4.83 18.50 -36.15
N SER A 35 -3.62 18.67 -36.68
CA SER A 35 -3.44 19.43 -37.92
C SER A 35 -4.10 18.64 -39.03
N THR A 36 -5.13 19.25 -39.60
CA THR A 36 -5.89 18.81 -40.75
C THR A 36 -4.98 18.35 -41.89
N LEU A 37 -4.84 17.04 -42.08
CA LEU A 37 -4.61 16.45 -43.39
C LEU A 37 -5.87 16.70 -44.22
N SER A 38 -5.95 17.88 -44.84
CA SER A 38 -6.88 18.11 -45.95
C SER A 38 -6.03 18.29 -47.20
N ASP A 39 -6.14 17.27 -48.03
CA ASP A 39 -5.56 17.09 -49.35
C ASP A 39 -5.74 18.33 -50.24
N SER A 40 -4.62 18.88 -50.73
CA SER A 40 -4.54 19.73 -51.93
C SER A 40 -3.07 19.79 -52.33
N GLU A 41 -2.73 18.82 -53.16
CA GLU A 41 -1.69 18.82 -54.18
C GLU A 41 -1.34 20.24 -54.66
N GLU A 42 -0.09 20.68 -54.48
CA GLU A 42 0.69 21.35 -55.53
C GLU A 42 2.16 21.47 -55.10
N GLU A 43 3.02 21.17 -56.07
CA GLU A 43 4.47 21.10 -56.00
C GLU A 43 5.09 22.47 -55.66
N ASP A 44 5.91 22.54 -54.61
CA ASP A 44 7.15 23.30 -54.70
C ASP A 44 8.20 22.69 -53.77
N ALA A 45 9.29 22.25 -54.38
CA ALA A 45 10.44 21.69 -53.73
C ALA A 45 11.29 22.84 -53.19
N GLU A 46 10.89 23.41 -52.05
CA GLU A 46 11.80 24.22 -51.25
C GLU A 46 12.16 23.42 -50.01
N GLU A 47 13.40 22.91 -50.02
CA GLU A 47 14.12 22.33 -48.90
C GLU A 47 14.21 23.37 -47.78
N THR A 48 13.08 23.57 -47.09
CA THR A 48 13.05 24.19 -45.79
C THR A 48 13.72 23.19 -44.87
N SER A 49 15.05 23.33 -44.80
CA SER A 49 15.86 22.82 -43.72
C SER A 49 15.04 23.02 -42.45
N ASN A 50 14.50 21.91 -41.96
CA ASN A 50 13.83 21.83 -40.69
C ASN A 50 14.92 22.09 -39.66
N ASN A 51 15.25 23.37 -39.45
CA ASN A 51 15.86 23.86 -38.23
C ASN A 51 14.81 23.65 -37.15
N ALA A 52 14.62 22.37 -36.77
CA ALA A 52 14.10 21.99 -35.48
C ALA A 52 14.88 22.85 -34.50
N PHE A 53 14.17 23.77 -33.85
CA PHE A 53 14.66 24.68 -32.84
C PHE A 53 15.28 23.85 -31.71
N THR A 54 16.51 23.39 -31.94
CA THR A 54 17.38 22.86 -30.92
C THR A 54 18.00 24.10 -30.32
N GLY A 55 17.20 24.79 -29.50
CA GLY A 55 17.73 25.74 -28.56
C GLY A 55 18.71 24.97 -27.69
N LYS A 56 19.99 25.03 -28.03
CA LYS A 56 21.04 24.70 -27.08
C LYS A 56 20.85 25.68 -25.92
N CYS A 57 20.22 25.20 -24.87
CA CYS A 57 20.35 25.82 -23.56
C CYS A 57 21.82 25.68 -23.18
N GLU A 58 22.62 26.69 -23.53
CA GLU A 58 23.80 26.99 -22.73
C GLU A 58 23.26 27.47 -21.38
N THR A 59 22.98 26.53 -20.49
CA THR A 59 22.88 26.84 -19.07
C THR A 59 24.30 27.14 -18.61
N SER A 60 24.78 28.36 -18.91
CA SER A 60 25.74 29.00 -18.04
C SER A 60 24.98 29.40 -16.78
N SER A 61 24.67 28.38 -15.99
CA SER A 61 24.21 28.54 -14.63
C SER A 61 25.04 27.55 -13.83
N GLU A 62 26.22 28.03 -13.47
CA GLU A 62 26.97 27.59 -12.31
C GLU A 62 26.05 27.75 -11.09
N THR A 63 25.14 26.81 -10.92
CA THR A 63 24.44 26.56 -9.67
C THR A 63 24.56 25.06 -9.47
N SER A 64 25.73 24.71 -8.96
CA SER A 64 26.07 23.46 -8.27
C SER A 64 25.01 23.20 -7.19
N ASN A 65 23.90 22.57 -7.60
CA ASN A 65 22.82 22.11 -6.73
C ASN A 65 22.30 20.72 -7.16
N ASP A 66 22.89 20.11 -8.19
CA ASP A 66 22.48 18.79 -8.72
C ASP A 66 22.85 17.67 -7.73
N ASP A 67 24.02 17.78 -7.08
CA ASP A 67 24.52 16.76 -6.13
C ASP A 67 23.75 16.69 -4.79
N LEU A 68 23.10 17.78 -4.36
CA LEU A 68 22.36 17.79 -3.09
C LEU A 68 20.96 17.16 -3.21
N LEU A 69 20.39 17.18 -4.41
CA LEU A 69 19.02 16.73 -4.68
C LEU A 69 18.96 15.20 -4.91
N ASP A 70 20.02 14.62 -5.46
CA ASP A 70 20.17 13.16 -5.63
C ASP A 70 20.42 12.45 -4.28
N GLU A 71 21.23 13.06 -3.39
CA GLU A 71 21.49 12.52 -2.05
C GLU A 71 20.22 12.55 -1.17
N GLU A 72 19.48 13.67 -1.15
CA GLU A 72 18.21 13.76 -0.40
C GLU A 72 17.17 12.74 -0.91
N LEU A 73 17.12 12.53 -2.23
CA LEU A 73 16.25 11.53 -2.84
C LEU A 73 16.67 10.10 -2.46
N ALA A 74 17.97 9.80 -2.46
CA ALA A 74 18.51 8.51 -2.06
C ALA A 74 18.23 8.21 -0.58
N GLU A 75 18.39 9.20 0.30
CA GLU A 75 18.05 9.11 1.72
C GLU A 75 16.54 8.85 1.92
N ALA A 76 15.68 9.56 1.19
CA ALA A 76 14.23 9.35 1.25
C ALA A 76 13.82 7.95 0.80
N HIS A 77 14.42 7.44 -0.29
CA HIS A 77 14.19 6.08 -0.78
C HIS A 77 14.63 5.02 0.23
N LYS A 78 15.82 5.21 0.83
CA LYS A 78 16.34 4.32 1.88
C LYS A 78 15.41 4.30 3.10
N HIS A 79 14.99 5.46 3.57
CA HIS A 79 14.06 5.59 4.70
C HIS A 79 12.71 4.91 4.40
N PHE A 80 12.15 5.13 3.21
CA PHE A 80 10.89 4.51 2.82
C PHE A 80 11.00 2.98 2.76
N THR A 81 12.11 2.46 2.21
CA THR A 81 12.38 1.02 2.13
C THR A 81 12.50 0.40 3.53
N SER A 82 13.27 1.02 4.42
CA SER A 82 13.40 0.55 5.80
C SER A 82 12.07 0.57 6.55
N LYS A 83 11.25 1.62 6.36
CA LYS A 83 9.94 1.72 6.99
C LYS A 83 8.94 0.69 6.44
N TRP A 84 8.98 0.43 5.13
CA TRP A 84 8.18 -0.60 4.51
C TRP A 84 8.54 -1.99 5.05
N GLU A 85 9.83 -2.31 5.14
CA GLU A 85 10.30 -3.58 5.69
C GLU A 85 9.85 -3.79 7.14
N GLN A 86 9.95 -2.76 7.98
CA GLN A 86 9.41 -2.79 9.35
C GLN A 86 7.89 -3.04 9.36
N SER A 87 7.14 -2.42 8.45
CA SER A 87 5.70 -2.64 8.34
C SER A 87 5.37 -4.08 7.96
N CYS A 88 6.13 -4.69 7.05
CA CYS A 88 5.97 -6.10 6.68
C CYS A 88 6.21 -7.02 7.89
N GLN A 89 7.26 -6.76 8.69
CA GLN A 89 7.55 -7.52 9.90
C GLN A 89 6.44 -7.41 10.94
N ILE A 90 5.87 -6.22 11.13
CA ILE A 90 4.75 -6.01 12.07
C ILE A 90 3.52 -6.83 11.63
N ILE A 91 3.16 -6.80 10.35
CA ILE A 91 2.03 -7.58 9.82
C ILE A 91 2.23 -9.09 10.04
N GLU A 92 3.46 -9.58 9.86
CA GLU A 92 3.79 -10.98 10.13
C GLU A 92 3.64 -11.33 11.62
N GLN A 93 4.15 -10.48 12.51
CA GLN A 93 3.99 -10.65 13.96
C GLN A 93 2.52 -10.64 14.39
N GLU A 94 1.70 -9.74 13.85
CA GLU A 94 0.27 -9.69 14.13
C GLU A 94 -0.45 -10.99 13.74
N ASN A 95 -0.07 -11.60 12.61
CA ASN A 95 -0.64 -12.87 12.18
C ASN A 95 -0.28 -14.02 13.14
N ILE A 96 0.97 -14.05 13.61
CA ILE A 96 1.41 -15.02 14.61
C ILE A 96 0.63 -14.83 15.92
N ILE A 97 0.49 -13.60 16.39
CA ILE A 97 -0.27 -13.28 17.61
C ILE A 97 -1.73 -13.71 17.49
N LYS A 98 -2.39 -13.44 16.36
CA LYS A 98 -3.77 -13.87 16.10
C LYS A 98 -3.91 -15.39 16.17
N LYS A 99 -2.98 -16.12 15.55
CA LYS A 99 -2.99 -17.59 15.58
C LYS A 99 -2.80 -18.13 17.00
N LEU A 100 -1.82 -17.61 17.74
CA LEU A 100 -1.58 -18.02 19.13
C LEU A 100 -2.78 -17.69 20.05
N ALA A 101 -3.45 -16.55 19.82
CA ALA A 101 -4.65 -16.20 20.58
C ALA A 101 -5.79 -17.19 20.33
N GLN A 102 -6.01 -17.60 19.07
CA GLN A 102 -7.00 -18.61 18.72
C GLN A 102 -6.67 -19.98 19.35
N GLU A 103 -5.43 -20.45 19.22
CA GLU A 103 -5.00 -21.72 19.82
C GLU A 103 -5.18 -21.70 21.35
N LYS A 104 -4.89 -20.58 22.00
CA LYS A 104 -5.10 -20.39 23.44
C LYS A 104 -6.58 -20.46 23.81
N ASP A 105 -7.48 -19.88 23.02
CA ASP A 105 -8.93 -19.96 23.26
C ASP A 105 -9.46 -21.38 23.06
N GLU A 106 -9.01 -22.10 22.02
CA GLU A 106 -9.35 -23.50 21.76
C GLU A 106 -8.90 -24.40 22.93
N LEU A 107 -7.64 -24.27 23.36
CA LEU A 107 -7.11 -25.00 24.52
C LEU A 107 -7.88 -24.69 25.79
N THR A 108 -8.31 -23.43 25.98
CA THR A 108 -9.12 -23.04 27.13
C THR A 108 -10.47 -23.75 27.12
N SER A 109 -11.13 -23.88 25.95
CA SER A 109 -12.39 -24.64 25.81
C SER A 109 -12.20 -26.11 26.18
N THR A 110 -11.15 -26.75 25.64
CA THR A 110 -10.84 -28.15 25.95
C THR A 110 -10.57 -28.37 27.44
N ILE A 111 -9.85 -27.45 28.09
CA ILE A 111 -9.61 -27.51 29.54
C ILE A 111 -10.93 -27.41 30.31
N THR A 112 -11.85 -26.52 29.90
CA THR A 112 -13.16 -26.41 30.57
C THR A 112 -13.99 -27.68 30.41
N GLU A 113 -14.03 -28.26 29.21
CA GLU A 113 -14.75 -29.51 28.92
C GLU A 113 -14.21 -30.69 29.74
N LEU A 114 -12.89 -30.88 29.74
CA LEU A 114 -12.24 -31.94 30.53
C LEU A 114 -12.48 -31.73 32.03
N LYS A 115 -12.48 -30.48 32.50
CA LYS A 115 -12.76 -30.18 33.91
C LYS A 115 -14.19 -30.55 34.30
N GLU A 116 -15.16 -30.27 33.43
CA GLU A 116 -16.55 -30.68 33.63
C GLU A 116 -16.67 -32.21 33.66
N GLU A 117 -16.03 -32.91 32.72
CA GLU A 117 -16.04 -34.38 32.69
C GLU A 117 -15.43 -34.99 33.95
N VAL A 118 -14.29 -34.47 34.42
CA VAL A 118 -13.67 -34.89 35.69
C VAL A 118 -14.61 -34.67 36.87
N THR A 119 -15.31 -33.53 36.93
CA THR A 119 -16.26 -33.27 38.02
C THR A 119 -17.45 -34.23 37.97
N LEU A 120 -17.95 -34.55 36.78
CA LEU A 120 -19.03 -35.52 36.57
C LEU A 120 -18.60 -36.92 37.01
N LEU A 121 -17.43 -37.39 36.57
CA LEU A 121 -16.90 -38.70 36.94
C LEU A 121 -16.66 -38.81 38.45
N ASN A 122 -16.12 -37.76 39.08
CA ASN A 122 -15.95 -37.72 40.53
C ASN A 122 -17.29 -37.81 41.28
N SER A 123 -18.34 -37.11 40.79
CA SER A 123 -19.68 -37.21 41.38
C SER A 123 -20.27 -38.62 41.25
N LYS A 124 -20.05 -39.29 40.11
CA LYS A 124 -20.48 -40.68 39.90
C LYS A 124 -19.74 -41.64 40.82
N LEU A 125 -18.42 -41.49 40.94
CA LEU A 125 -17.60 -42.33 41.79
C LEU A 125 -18.02 -42.23 43.26
N THR A 126 -18.20 -41.01 43.76
CA THR A 126 -18.66 -40.77 45.15
C THR A 126 -20.05 -41.36 45.42
N ASN A 127 -20.96 -41.31 44.45
CA ASN A 127 -22.26 -41.96 44.58
C ASN A 127 -22.16 -43.49 44.67
N VAL A 128 -21.27 -44.12 43.88
CA VAL A 128 -21.08 -45.58 43.91
C VAL A 128 -20.46 -46.02 45.23
N THR A 129 -19.42 -45.33 45.72
CA THR A 129 -18.77 -45.68 47.00
C THR A 129 -19.74 -45.59 48.17
N ASN A 130 -20.65 -44.61 48.18
CA ASN A 130 -21.65 -44.50 49.23
C ASN A 130 -22.67 -45.65 49.21
N CYS A 131 -23.03 -46.19 48.04
CA CYS A 131 -23.91 -47.35 47.94
C CYS A 131 -23.23 -48.65 48.42
N GLU A 132 -21.94 -48.82 48.15
CA GLU A 132 -21.17 -50.01 48.58
C GLU A 132 -21.05 -50.09 50.11
N ASP A 133 -20.89 -48.96 50.79
CA ASP A 133 -20.84 -48.90 52.26
C ASP A 133 -22.19 -49.25 52.92
N ASP A 134 -23.31 -48.90 52.28
CA ASP A 134 -24.66 -49.26 52.77
C ASP A 134 -24.99 -50.75 52.55
N GLU A 135 -24.49 -51.35 51.46
CA GLU A 135 -24.70 -52.78 51.17
C GLU A 135 -23.89 -53.70 52.10
N GLN A 136 -22.71 -53.28 52.58
CA GLN A 136 -21.92 -54.05 53.55
C GLN A 136 -22.43 -53.95 55.00
N ARG A 137 -23.38 -53.06 55.28
CA ARG A 137 -23.91 -52.81 56.64
C ARG A 137 -25.17 -53.59 56.98
N ASN A 138 -25.76 -54.30 56.01
CA ASN A 138 -26.98 -55.10 56.16
C ASN A 138 -26.70 -56.60 56.12
#